data_AF-A0A7S1BU07-F1
#
_entry.id   AF-A0A7S1BU07-F1
#
_cell.length_a   1.000
_cell.length_b   1.000
_cell.length_c   1.000
_cell.angle_alpha   90.00
_cell.angle_beta   90.00
_cell.angle_gamma   90.00
#
_symmetry.space_group_name_H-M   'P 1'
#
loop_
_entity.id
_entity.type
_entity.pdbx_description
1 polymer ?
#
loop_
_entity_poly.entity_id
_entity_poly.type
_entity_poly.pdbx_seq_one_letter_code
_entity_poly.pdbx_strand_id
1 'polypeptide(L)'
;MSQSSLLSSASFRRLVTSLKSASKTCTAVEQCCGGLIGASILSQPGASAVYHGGSVLYGASKVPKLLLDDEALRLAAHRPHSSYDGSDPVEKYVNSKLDWTAAASVAYCSALGTDYCLAEGGASGPTFRYDGMTQGFAAVAVAGRDDDGVVRLLGQTVVQSEHARREDNMRLFADGAADLAADIISGELQAIPAVSAVPTPSLLTIDRATKLRSQPDVLAEMETRAKFVILRGNEVLVRAGSTTEPAFLDYDRTQTLPGERRTSFLGILSDEAKTPVFGVDLLSKDAAVGTDVAFVDTRTSAPLFSRVDNELVLHATALGQWQRRSEFCPLSGERTELIDGGTARRSPSGALSWPRQDPSMIAVVSSRCGEKVLLARSPRHPPKFHTVLAGFVEAGETYETAVKREAFEETGVLVDEGSAKYVGSQPWPFPQSSMIGFTATADATTPLVLEEEEIVSAGWFDRDQVMRAAKVEGATMQPAVAAKALEDDPDLELLIPPQGVIARKLIDTWLAKK
;
A
#
# COMPACT_ATOMS: atom_id res chain seq x y z
N MET A 1 -35.80 -40.48 -1.65
CA MET A 1 -35.22 -39.28 -1.02
C MET A 1 -34.04 -38.86 -1.88
N SER A 2 -34.19 -37.84 -2.71
CA SER A 2 -33.14 -37.44 -3.65
C SER A 2 -31.95 -36.91 -2.87
N GLN A 3 -30.75 -37.38 -3.19
CA GLN A 3 -29.51 -36.77 -2.70
C GLN A 3 -29.52 -35.30 -3.13
N SER A 4 -29.76 -34.39 -2.18
CA SER A 4 -29.46 -32.96 -2.37
C SER A 4 -27.99 -32.87 -2.75
N SER A 5 -27.70 -32.34 -3.94
CA SER A 5 -26.32 -32.18 -4.39
C SER A 5 -25.61 -31.21 -3.46
N LEU A 6 -24.33 -31.47 -3.20
CA LEU A 6 -23.43 -30.64 -2.40
C LEU A 6 -23.42 -29.14 -2.77
N LEU A 7 -23.85 -28.80 -4.00
CA LEU A 7 -23.73 -27.47 -4.58
C LEU A 7 -25.07 -26.72 -4.68
N SER A 8 -26.20 -27.40 -4.49
CA SER A 8 -27.52 -26.82 -4.73
C SER A 8 -28.40 -26.87 -3.47
N SER A 9 -28.33 -25.81 -2.66
CA SER A 9 -29.18 -25.61 -1.48
C SER A 9 -30.37 -24.66 -1.75
N ALA A 10 -31.29 -24.54 -0.78
CA ALA A 10 -32.35 -23.54 -0.85
C ALA A 10 -31.79 -22.11 -0.73
N SER A 11 -30.75 -21.90 0.06
CA SER A 11 -30.07 -20.62 0.26
C SER A 11 -29.49 -20.08 -1.05
N PHE A 12 -28.75 -20.90 -1.81
CA PHE A 12 -28.21 -20.47 -3.11
C PHE A 12 -29.28 -20.23 -4.18
N ARG A 13 -30.35 -21.03 -4.19
CA ARG A 13 -31.52 -20.76 -5.06
C ARG A 13 -32.18 -19.43 -4.73
N ARG A 14 -32.28 -19.07 -3.44
CA ARG A 14 -32.81 -17.78 -2.98
C ARG A 14 -31.89 -16.65 -3.44
N LEU A 15 -30.59 -16.73 -3.15
CA LEU A 15 -29.59 -15.73 -3.54
C LEU A 15 -29.62 -15.43 -5.05
N VAL A 16 -29.53 -16.46 -5.90
CA VAL A 16 -29.49 -16.26 -7.36
C VAL A 16 -30.81 -15.73 -7.89
N THR A 17 -31.94 -16.14 -7.31
CA THR A 17 -33.25 -15.55 -7.63
C THR A 17 -33.30 -14.07 -7.26
N SER A 18 -32.86 -13.69 -6.06
CA SER A 18 -32.83 -12.30 -5.59
C SER A 18 -31.95 -11.42 -6.49
N LEU A 19 -30.74 -11.88 -6.84
CA LEU A 19 -29.84 -11.17 -7.76
C LEU A 19 -30.47 -10.96 -9.14
N LYS A 20 -31.10 -11.99 -9.71
CA LYS A 20 -31.77 -11.90 -11.01
C LYS A 20 -32.96 -10.95 -10.98
N SER A 21 -33.80 -11.04 -9.95
CA SER A 21 -34.95 -10.14 -9.81
C SER A 21 -34.53 -8.69 -9.64
N ALA A 22 -33.40 -8.44 -8.96
CA ALA A 22 -32.83 -7.10 -8.80
C ALA A 22 -32.03 -6.63 -10.03
N SER A 23 -31.74 -7.51 -11.01
CA SER A 23 -30.78 -7.26 -12.10
C SER A 23 -29.41 -6.82 -11.57
N LYS A 24 -28.93 -7.50 -10.52
CA LYS A 24 -27.68 -7.18 -9.82
C LYS A 24 -26.68 -8.34 -9.93
N THR A 25 -25.41 -7.99 -9.82
CA THR A 25 -24.27 -8.89 -9.97
C THR A 25 -23.55 -9.10 -8.64
N CYS A 26 -22.84 -10.22 -8.51
CA CYS A 26 -22.06 -10.52 -7.33
C CYS A 26 -20.72 -11.19 -7.65
N THR A 27 -19.82 -11.10 -6.68
CA THR A 27 -18.58 -11.87 -6.59
C THR A 27 -18.47 -12.53 -5.21
N ALA A 28 -17.60 -13.55 -5.07
CA ALA A 28 -17.38 -14.24 -3.81
C ALA A 28 -15.88 -14.39 -3.51
N VAL A 29 -15.52 -14.15 -2.24
CA VAL A 29 -14.18 -14.34 -1.70
C VAL A 29 -14.26 -15.32 -0.55
N GLU A 30 -13.55 -16.44 -0.65
CA GLU A 30 -13.74 -17.56 0.26
C GLU A 30 -12.43 -17.99 0.89
N GLN A 31 -12.47 -18.38 2.17
CA GLN A 31 -11.32 -18.94 2.86
C GLN A 31 -11.59 -20.35 3.34
N CYS A 32 -12.47 -20.57 4.32
CA CYS A 32 -12.62 -21.89 4.92
C CYS A 32 -13.66 -22.78 4.21
N CYS A 33 -14.53 -22.18 3.38
CA CYS A 33 -15.40 -22.83 2.40
C CYS A 33 -14.67 -23.27 1.12
N GLY A 34 -13.48 -22.73 0.86
CA GLY A 34 -12.56 -23.28 -0.16
C GLY A 34 -13.09 -23.28 -1.61
N GLY A 35 -13.99 -22.36 -1.98
CA GLY A 35 -14.57 -22.28 -3.33
C GLY A 35 -15.99 -22.85 -3.43
N LEU A 36 -16.55 -23.33 -2.32
CA LEU A 36 -17.88 -23.90 -2.29
C LEU A 36 -18.98 -22.86 -2.55
N ILE A 37 -18.84 -21.61 -2.10
CA ILE A 37 -19.83 -20.55 -2.33
C ILE A 37 -19.92 -20.25 -3.82
N GLY A 38 -18.79 -19.98 -4.47
CA GLY A 38 -18.72 -19.71 -5.90
C GLY A 38 -19.22 -20.89 -6.74
N ALA A 39 -18.82 -22.12 -6.39
CA ALA A 39 -19.31 -23.32 -7.07
C ALA A 39 -20.83 -23.51 -6.89
N SER A 40 -21.37 -23.20 -5.71
CA SER A 40 -22.80 -23.32 -5.42
C SER A 40 -23.62 -22.27 -6.16
N ILE A 41 -23.14 -21.03 -6.28
CA ILE A 41 -23.72 -19.99 -7.13
C ILE A 41 -23.72 -20.46 -8.59
N LEU A 42 -22.57 -20.89 -9.11
CA LEU A 42 -22.41 -21.35 -10.50
C LEU A 42 -23.32 -22.54 -10.86
N SER A 43 -23.67 -23.37 -9.88
CA SER A 43 -24.58 -24.50 -10.10
C SER A 43 -26.04 -24.10 -10.29
N GLN A 44 -26.41 -22.84 -10.02
CA GLN A 44 -27.79 -22.36 -10.14
C GLN A 44 -28.15 -21.95 -11.59
N PRO A 45 -29.37 -22.24 -12.07
CA PRO A 45 -29.82 -21.78 -13.38
C PRO A 45 -29.81 -20.26 -13.54
N GLY A 46 -29.03 -19.78 -14.51
CA GLY A 46 -28.87 -18.35 -14.80
C GLY A 46 -27.76 -17.66 -14.00
N ALA A 47 -26.91 -18.42 -13.31
CA ALA A 47 -25.74 -17.87 -12.60
C ALA A 47 -24.83 -17.01 -13.48
N SER A 48 -24.73 -17.32 -14.78
CA SER A 48 -23.92 -16.55 -15.74
C SER A 48 -24.37 -15.10 -15.92
N ALA A 49 -25.61 -14.76 -15.56
CA ALA A 49 -26.12 -13.39 -15.61
C ALA A 49 -25.81 -12.58 -14.34
N VAL A 50 -25.41 -13.24 -13.25
CA VAL A 50 -25.29 -12.60 -11.93
C VAL A 50 -23.96 -12.82 -11.24
N TYR A 51 -23.12 -13.77 -11.67
CA TYR A 51 -21.86 -14.08 -11.00
C TYR A 51 -20.67 -13.80 -11.91
N HIS A 52 -19.81 -12.87 -11.49
CA HIS A 52 -18.64 -12.41 -12.26
C HIS A 52 -17.37 -13.23 -11.97
N GLY A 53 -17.44 -14.20 -11.07
CA GLY A 53 -16.28 -14.94 -10.58
C GLY A 53 -15.92 -14.54 -9.14
N GLY A 54 -14.78 -15.02 -8.66
CA GLY A 54 -14.39 -14.88 -7.26
C GLY A 54 -12.97 -15.36 -6.98
N SER A 55 -12.59 -15.47 -5.71
CA SER A 55 -11.27 -15.92 -5.29
C SER A 55 -11.31 -16.84 -4.09
N VAL A 56 -10.47 -17.89 -4.12
CA VAL A 56 -10.26 -18.79 -2.97
C VAL A 56 -8.95 -18.41 -2.28
N LEU A 57 -9.05 -17.73 -1.15
CA LEU A 57 -7.95 -17.21 -0.35
C LEU A 57 -7.60 -18.16 0.80
N TYR A 58 -7.28 -19.40 0.47
CA TYR A 58 -7.19 -20.52 1.42
C TYR A 58 -6.07 -20.39 2.49
N GLY A 59 -5.12 -19.46 2.33
CA GLY A 59 -4.07 -19.21 3.32
C GLY A 59 -3.34 -17.89 3.10
N ALA A 60 -3.33 -17.03 4.12
CA ALA A 60 -2.80 -15.65 4.06
C ALA A 60 -1.37 -15.52 3.51
N SER A 61 -0.51 -16.52 3.71
CA SER A 61 0.88 -16.50 3.19
C SER A 61 1.00 -16.82 1.69
N LYS A 62 -0.05 -17.37 1.06
CA LYS A 62 -0.07 -17.72 -0.36
C LYS A 62 -0.86 -16.70 -1.21
N VAL A 63 -1.74 -15.92 -0.58
CA VAL A 63 -2.62 -14.94 -1.23
C VAL A 63 -1.85 -13.90 -2.07
N PRO A 64 -0.73 -13.30 -1.62
CA PRO A 64 -0.02 -12.30 -2.43
C PRO A 64 0.51 -12.81 -3.77
N LYS A 65 0.67 -14.13 -3.92
CA LYS A 65 1.16 -14.79 -5.15
C LYS A 65 0.05 -15.09 -6.16
N LEU A 66 -1.21 -15.16 -5.73
CA LEU A 66 -2.37 -15.48 -6.57
C LEU A 66 -3.13 -14.24 -7.04
N LEU A 67 -3.03 -13.14 -6.29
CA LEU A 67 -3.59 -11.85 -6.67
C LEU A 67 -2.58 -11.13 -7.56
N LEU A 68 -2.82 -11.22 -8.87
CA LEU A 68 -2.10 -10.48 -9.92
C LEU A 68 -2.12 -8.98 -9.59
N ASP A 69 -0.96 -8.45 -9.20
CA ASP A 69 -0.57 -7.03 -9.03
C ASP A 69 -1.54 -5.97 -8.50
N ASP A 70 -2.64 -6.36 -7.87
CA ASP A 70 -3.52 -5.44 -7.18
C ASP A 70 -3.12 -5.31 -5.70
N GLU A 71 -2.44 -4.19 -5.39
CA GLU A 71 -1.98 -3.86 -4.04
C GLU A 71 -3.14 -3.65 -3.05
N ALA A 72 -4.30 -3.17 -3.51
CA ALA A 72 -5.48 -2.99 -2.66
C ALA A 72 -6.07 -4.35 -2.23
N LEU A 73 -6.15 -5.30 -3.16
CA LEU A 73 -6.57 -6.67 -2.85
C LEU A 73 -5.54 -7.40 -1.96
N ARG A 74 -4.23 -7.13 -2.13
CA ARG A 74 -3.18 -7.65 -1.23
C ARG A 74 -3.28 -7.09 0.19
N LEU A 75 -3.53 -5.78 0.34
CA LEU A 75 -3.72 -5.12 1.65
C LEU A 75 -5.00 -5.61 2.35
N ALA A 76 -6.12 -5.74 1.63
CA ALA A 76 -7.35 -6.30 2.17
C ALA A 76 -7.21 -7.79 2.54
N ALA A 77 -6.35 -8.53 1.83
CA ALA A 77 -6.02 -9.91 2.16
C ALA A 77 -5.05 -10.05 3.35
N HIS A 78 -4.30 -8.99 3.69
CA HIS A 78 -3.49 -8.96 4.90
C HIS A 78 -4.40 -8.81 6.12
N ARG A 79 -4.10 -9.60 7.16
CA ARG A 79 -4.87 -9.57 8.41
C ARG A 79 -4.61 -8.22 9.09
N PRO A 80 -5.62 -7.35 9.29
CA PRO A 80 -5.41 -6.21 10.16
C PRO A 80 -4.98 -6.69 11.54
N HIS A 81 -3.99 -6.04 12.13
CA HIS A 81 -3.67 -6.23 13.54
C HIS A 81 -4.75 -5.50 14.35
N SER A 82 -5.64 -6.25 15.00
CA SER A 82 -6.65 -5.64 15.87
C SER A 82 -5.94 -4.91 17.02
N SER A 83 -6.24 -3.62 17.19
CA SER A 83 -5.97 -2.87 18.42
C SER A 83 -7.01 -3.30 19.47
N TYR A 84 -6.71 -4.31 20.28
CA TYR A 84 -7.57 -4.69 21.41
C TYR A 84 -6.75 -5.08 22.64
N ASP A 85 -7.25 -4.68 23.81
CA ASP A 85 -6.59 -4.56 25.12
C ASP A 85 -6.68 -5.80 26.02
N GLY A 86 -7.26 -6.89 25.54
CA GLY A 86 -6.99 -8.24 26.04
C GLY A 86 -7.94 -8.72 27.15
N SER A 87 -8.71 -9.76 26.82
CA SER A 87 -9.18 -10.74 27.81
C SER A 87 -9.53 -12.13 27.25
N ASP A 88 -9.94 -12.29 25.97
CA ASP A 88 -10.25 -13.60 25.38
C ASP A 88 -9.54 -13.85 24.01
N PRO A 89 -8.62 -14.84 23.94
CA PRO A 89 -7.98 -15.27 22.70
C PRO A 89 -8.95 -15.71 21.59
N VAL A 90 -10.07 -16.38 21.92
CA VAL A 90 -11.04 -16.89 20.94
C VAL A 90 -11.77 -15.72 20.28
N GLU A 91 -12.22 -14.77 21.08
CA GLU A 91 -12.86 -13.54 20.62
C GLU A 91 -11.93 -12.74 19.70
N LYS A 92 -10.65 -12.62 20.06
CA LYS A 92 -9.63 -12.00 19.21
C LYS A 92 -9.52 -12.68 17.84
N TYR A 93 -9.57 -14.01 17.80
CA TYR A 93 -9.50 -14.74 16.54
C TYR A 93 -10.75 -14.52 15.69
N VAL A 94 -11.95 -14.56 16.28
CA VAL A 94 -13.22 -14.29 15.58
C VAL A 94 -13.25 -12.86 15.04
N ASN A 95 -12.88 -11.87 15.85
CA ASN A 95 -12.83 -10.46 15.43
C ASN A 95 -11.85 -10.24 14.28
N SER A 96 -10.69 -10.90 14.30
CA SER A 96 -9.75 -10.82 13.16
C SER A 96 -10.34 -11.35 11.84
N LYS A 97 -11.31 -12.26 11.90
CA LYS A 97 -12.02 -12.77 10.72
C LYS A 97 -13.14 -11.84 10.28
N LEU A 98 -13.81 -11.19 11.22
CA LEU A 98 -14.77 -10.13 10.94
C LEU A 98 -14.06 -8.97 10.20
N ASP A 99 -12.96 -8.44 10.74
CA ASP A 99 -12.23 -7.35 10.10
C ASP A 99 -11.76 -7.71 8.69
N TRP A 100 -11.22 -8.92 8.53
CA TRP A 100 -10.75 -9.41 7.24
C TRP A 100 -11.88 -9.57 6.22
N THR A 101 -13.01 -10.18 6.60
CA THR A 101 -14.14 -10.38 5.68
C THR A 101 -14.78 -9.04 5.27
N ALA A 102 -14.88 -8.08 6.19
CA ALA A 102 -15.35 -6.74 5.89
C ALA A 102 -14.43 -6.04 4.86
N ALA A 103 -13.13 -6.02 5.11
CA ALA A 103 -12.16 -5.41 4.19
C ALA A 103 -12.13 -6.11 2.82
N ALA A 104 -12.11 -7.45 2.81
CA ALA A 104 -12.08 -8.24 1.58
C ALA A 104 -13.34 -8.04 0.74
N SER A 105 -14.53 -8.04 1.34
CA SER A 105 -15.79 -7.84 0.60
C SER A 105 -15.84 -6.47 -0.09
N VAL A 106 -15.47 -5.39 0.61
CA VAL A 106 -15.43 -4.04 0.03
C VAL A 106 -14.41 -3.95 -1.10
N ALA A 107 -13.18 -4.42 -0.87
CA ALA A 107 -12.11 -4.33 -1.86
C ALA A 107 -12.44 -5.12 -3.14
N TYR A 108 -12.98 -6.33 -3.03
CA TYR A 108 -13.33 -7.15 -4.19
C TYR A 108 -14.56 -6.65 -4.93
N CYS A 109 -15.59 -6.19 -4.22
CA CYS A 109 -16.77 -5.57 -4.86
C CYS A 109 -16.37 -4.34 -5.68
N SER A 110 -15.41 -3.55 -5.16
CA SER A 110 -14.89 -2.38 -5.84
C SER A 110 -14.06 -2.76 -7.06
N ALA A 111 -13.05 -3.63 -6.89
CA ALA A 111 -12.10 -4.02 -7.92
C ALA A 111 -12.73 -4.77 -9.10
N LEU A 112 -13.73 -5.62 -8.84
CA LEU A 112 -14.41 -6.41 -9.89
C LEU A 112 -15.62 -5.72 -10.49
N GLY A 113 -15.98 -4.52 -10.02
CA GLY A 113 -17.09 -3.77 -10.60
C GLY A 113 -18.47 -4.40 -10.36
N THR A 114 -18.63 -5.30 -9.37
CA THR A 114 -19.91 -5.95 -9.08
C THR A 114 -20.78 -5.09 -8.15
N ASP A 115 -22.08 -5.39 -8.12
CA ASP A 115 -23.02 -4.73 -7.21
C ASP A 115 -22.87 -5.22 -5.77
N TYR A 116 -22.56 -6.51 -5.59
CA TYR A 116 -22.35 -7.11 -4.27
C TYR A 116 -21.07 -7.96 -4.23
N CYS A 117 -20.51 -8.14 -3.04
CA CYS A 117 -19.46 -9.12 -2.77
C CYS A 117 -19.74 -9.86 -1.46
N LEU A 118 -19.71 -11.19 -1.52
CA LEU A 118 -19.73 -12.06 -0.35
C LEU A 118 -18.30 -12.39 0.05
N ALA A 119 -17.92 -12.21 1.31
CA ALA A 119 -16.64 -12.65 1.84
C ALA A 119 -16.85 -13.60 3.02
N GLU A 120 -16.18 -14.75 3.00
CA GLU A 120 -16.24 -15.78 4.02
C GLU A 120 -14.83 -16.09 4.54
N GLY A 121 -14.66 -16.10 5.87
CA GLY A 121 -13.44 -16.62 6.46
C GLY A 121 -13.57 -17.13 7.89
N GLY A 122 -12.84 -18.19 8.21
CA GLY A 122 -12.95 -18.86 9.50
C GLY A 122 -12.17 -20.17 9.58
N ALA A 123 -12.74 -21.12 10.30
CA ALA A 123 -12.17 -22.45 10.53
C ALA A 123 -13.25 -23.53 10.48
N SER A 124 -13.21 -24.36 9.43
CA SER A 124 -14.13 -25.48 9.22
C SER A 124 -13.77 -26.78 9.96
N GLY A 125 -12.69 -26.79 10.77
CA GLY A 125 -12.28 -27.97 11.55
C GLY A 125 -11.87 -29.19 10.69
N PRO A 126 -11.65 -30.38 11.29
CA PRO A 126 -11.69 -30.68 12.74
C PRO A 126 -10.33 -30.51 13.44
N THR A 127 -9.25 -30.28 12.69
CA THR A 127 -7.86 -30.22 13.19
C THR A 127 -7.43 -28.84 13.68
N PHE A 128 -8.22 -27.79 13.39
CA PHE A 128 -7.92 -26.45 13.84
C PHE A 128 -8.49 -26.25 15.26
N ARG A 129 -7.61 -26.15 16.26
CA ARG A 129 -7.95 -25.80 17.64
C ARG A 129 -7.11 -24.60 18.05
N TYR A 130 -7.65 -23.41 17.83
CA TYR A 130 -7.19 -22.28 18.60
C TYR A 130 -7.59 -22.54 20.07
N ASP A 131 -6.71 -22.26 21.04
CA ASP A 131 -6.92 -22.67 22.44
C ASP A 131 -8.27 -22.13 22.95
N GLY A 132 -9.16 -23.02 23.38
CA GLY A 132 -10.55 -22.69 23.75
C GLY A 132 -11.64 -22.90 22.68
N MET A 133 -11.31 -23.09 21.40
CA MET A 133 -12.30 -23.38 20.34
C MET A 133 -12.52 -24.89 20.15
N THR A 134 -13.74 -25.35 20.40
CA THR A 134 -14.16 -26.76 20.22
C THR A 134 -15.02 -26.99 18.98
N GLN A 135 -15.47 -25.92 18.33
CA GLN A 135 -16.44 -25.90 17.23
C GLN A 135 -15.94 -25.07 16.05
N GLY A 136 -16.40 -25.39 14.85
CA GLY A 136 -16.05 -24.64 13.64
C GLY A 136 -16.87 -23.34 13.55
N PHE A 137 -16.31 -22.31 12.91
CA PHE A 137 -17.06 -21.09 12.61
C PHE A 137 -16.62 -20.45 11.29
N ALA A 138 -17.45 -19.56 10.77
CA ALA A 138 -17.09 -18.62 9.72
C ALA A 138 -17.64 -17.22 10.03
N ALA A 139 -16.79 -16.20 9.91
CA ALA A 139 -17.25 -14.84 9.71
C ALA A 139 -17.69 -14.68 8.25
N VAL A 140 -18.81 -14.00 8.04
CA VAL A 140 -19.37 -13.73 6.72
C VAL A 140 -19.69 -12.25 6.63
N ALA A 141 -19.23 -11.59 5.57
CA ALA A 141 -19.53 -10.20 5.26
C ALA A 141 -20.13 -10.06 3.86
N VAL A 142 -21.04 -9.11 3.69
CA VAL A 142 -21.60 -8.72 2.40
C VAL A 142 -21.40 -7.22 2.22
N ALA A 143 -20.64 -6.85 1.21
CA ALA A 143 -20.52 -5.48 0.76
C ALA A 143 -21.42 -5.24 -0.46
N GLY A 144 -21.84 -4.00 -0.68
CA GLY A 144 -22.56 -3.63 -1.87
C GLY A 144 -22.35 -2.19 -2.28
N ARG A 145 -22.67 -1.92 -3.54
CA ARG A 145 -22.49 -0.65 -4.23
C ARG A 145 -23.78 0.16 -4.22
N ASP A 146 -23.71 1.39 -3.74
CA ASP A 146 -24.82 2.34 -3.82
C ASP A 146 -24.93 2.99 -5.22
N ASP A 147 -25.98 3.78 -5.42
CA ASP A 147 -26.26 4.43 -6.71
C ASP A 147 -25.17 5.45 -7.11
N ASP A 148 -24.41 5.96 -6.14
CA ASP A 148 -23.25 6.86 -6.36
C ASP A 148 -21.96 6.07 -6.66
N GLY A 149 -22.03 4.74 -6.76
CA GLY A 149 -20.90 3.87 -7.06
C GLY A 149 -19.99 3.60 -5.87
N VAL A 150 -20.35 4.05 -4.66
CA VAL A 150 -19.58 3.84 -3.43
C VAL A 150 -19.90 2.45 -2.87
N VAL A 151 -18.85 1.68 -2.60
CA VAL A 151 -18.97 0.34 -2.01
C VAL A 151 -18.87 0.44 -0.49
N ARG A 152 -19.82 -0.17 0.21
CA ARG A 152 -19.86 -0.21 1.68
C ARG A 152 -20.20 -1.60 2.18
N LEU A 153 -19.81 -1.89 3.42
CA LEU A 153 -20.27 -3.06 4.14
C LEU A 153 -21.77 -2.91 4.42
N LEU A 154 -22.59 -3.87 3.99
CA LEU A 154 -24.04 -3.86 4.17
C LEU A 154 -24.49 -4.77 5.31
N GLY A 155 -23.80 -5.89 5.50
CA GLY A 155 -24.11 -6.83 6.57
C GLY A 155 -22.94 -7.73 6.91
N GLN A 156 -22.93 -8.21 8.15
CA GLN A 156 -21.90 -9.10 8.65
C GLN A 156 -22.46 -10.00 9.74
N THR A 157 -22.04 -11.26 9.78
CA THR A 157 -22.46 -12.23 10.81
C THR A 157 -21.37 -13.25 11.09
N VAL A 158 -21.51 -13.99 12.19
CA VAL A 158 -20.69 -15.16 12.52
C VAL A 158 -21.59 -16.39 12.52
N VAL A 159 -21.27 -17.35 11.67
CA VAL A 159 -21.92 -18.66 11.60
C VAL A 159 -21.12 -19.64 12.46
N GLN A 160 -21.69 -20.04 13.61
CA GLN A 160 -21.11 -21.07 14.48
C GLN A 160 -21.63 -22.45 14.09
N SER A 161 -20.80 -23.48 14.18
CA SER A 161 -21.17 -24.85 13.83
C SER A 161 -20.99 -25.84 14.97
N GLU A 162 -22.04 -26.61 15.23
CA GLU A 162 -21.99 -27.76 16.13
C GLU A 162 -21.46 -29.04 15.45
N HIS A 163 -21.19 -29.01 14.13
CA HIS A 163 -20.78 -30.21 13.41
C HIS A 163 -19.30 -30.55 13.61
N ALA A 164 -19.05 -31.83 13.88
CA ALA A 164 -17.69 -32.39 13.95
C ALA A 164 -17.06 -32.64 12.57
N ARG A 165 -17.88 -32.71 11.51
CA ARG A 165 -17.44 -33.00 10.13
C ARG A 165 -17.16 -31.72 9.37
N ARG A 166 -15.97 -31.67 8.76
CA ARG A 166 -15.51 -30.54 7.95
C ARG A 166 -16.46 -30.17 6.81
N GLU A 167 -16.94 -31.16 6.07
CA GLU A 167 -17.84 -30.92 4.93
C GLU A 167 -19.17 -30.29 5.35
N ASP A 168 -19.72 -30.71 6.49
CA ASP A 168 -20.97 -30.18 7.03
C ASP A 168 -20.78 -28.72 7.49
N ASN A 169 -19.63 -28.41 8.11
CA ASN A 169 -19.23 -27.04 8.44
C ASN A 169 -19.15 -26.15 7.19
N MET A 170 -18.46 -26.60 6.14
CA MET A 170 -18.32 -25.84 4.90
C MET A 170 -19.68 -25.55 4.26
N ARG A 171 -20.62 -26.51 4.26
CA ARG A 171 -21.98 -26.31 3.76
C ARG A 171 -22.74 -25.28 4.59
N LEU A 172 -22.72 -25.43 5.91
CA LEU A 172 -23.40 -24.51 6.82
C LEU A 172 -22.92 -23.06 6.62
N PHE A 173 -21.61 -22.87 6.50
CA PHE A 173 -21.02 -21.54 6.29
C PHE A 173 -21.33 -20.98 4.90
N ALA A 174 -21.31 -21.82 3.87
CA ALA A 174 -21.68 -21.41 2.53
C ALA A 174 -23.16 -21.01 2.43
N ASP A 175 -24.05 -21.78 3.06
CA ASP A 175 -25.48 -21.47 3.13
C ASP A 175 -25.72 -20.18 3.93
N GLY A 176 -25.05 -20.01 5.07
CA GLY A 176 -25.12 -18.77 5.86
C GLY A 176 -24.64 -17.53 5.08
N ALA A 177 -23.64 -17.68 4.22
CA ALA A 177 -23.22 -16.60 3.32
C ALA A 177 -24.26 -16.27 2.25
N ALA A 178 -24.87 -17.30 1.66
CA ALA A 178 -25.93 -17.10 0.68
C ALA A 178 -27.19 -16.50 1.29
N ASP A 179 -27.55 -16.91 2.51
CA ASP A 179 -28.70 -16.41 3.24
C ASP A 179 -28.54 -14.94 3.60
N LEU A 180 -27.40 -14.55 4.22
CA LEU A 180 -27.12 -13.15 4.54
C LEU A 180 -27.20 -12.25 3.30
N ALA A 181 -26.59 -12.67 2.20
CA ALA A 181 -26.62 -11.89 0.95
C ALA A 181 -28.03 -11.80 0.38
N ALA A 182 -28.78 -12.90 0.38
CA ALA A 182 -30.15 -12.91 -0.12
C ALA A 182 -31.04 -11.96 0.67
N ASP A 183 -30.92 -11.94 2.01
CA ASP A 183 -31.73 -11.10 2.90
C ASP A 183 -31.41 -9.61 2.73
N ILE A 184 -30.15 -9.27 2.48
CA ILE A 184 -29.73 -7.89 2.16
C ILE A 184 -30.29 -7.47 0.81
N ILE A 185 -30.18 -8.32 -0.21
CA ILE A 185 -30.61 -8.02 -1.58
C ILE A 185 -32.14 -7.92 -1.68
N SER A 186 -32.89 -8.73 -0.94
CA SER A 186 -34.35 -8.67 -0.90
C SER A 186 -34.88 -7.55 0.01
N GLY A 187 -34.02 -6.89 0.79
CA GLY A 187 -34.41 -5.84 1.74
C GLY A 187 -35.04 -6.37 3.03
N GLU A 188 -34.93 -7.67 3.29
CA GLU A 188 -35.39 -8.32 4.54
C GLU A 188 -34.49 -7.98 5.74
N LEU A 189 -33.22 -7.66 5.49
CA LEU A 189 -32.29 -7.12 6.48
C LEU A 189 -32.04 -5.64 6.22
N GLN A 190 -32.24 -4.78 7.23
CA GLN A 190 -31.76 -3.40 7.14
C GLN A 190 -30.22 -3.39 7.17
N ALA A 191 -29.62 -2.69 6.22
CA ALA A 191 -28.17 -2.53 6.16
C ALA A 191 -27.64 -1.96 7.49
N ILE A 192 -26.47 -2.43 7.93
CA ILE A 192 -25.85 -1.95 9.16
C ILE A 192 -25.65 -0.42 9.04
N PRO A 193 -26.07 0.40 10.03
CA PRO A 193 -25.77 1.83 10.02
C PRO A 193 -24.27 2.02 9.91
N ALA A 194 -23.84 2.88 8.98
CA ALA A 194 -22.45 3.05 8.55
C ALA A 194 -21.44 2.88 9.70
N VAL A 195 -20.93 1.65 9.87
CA VAL A 195 -19.82 1.37 10.77
C VAL A 195 -18.61 2.05 10.13
N SER A 196 -17.82 2.74 10.97
CA SER A 196 -16.58 3.44 10.60
C SER A 196 -15.96 2.80 9.37
N ALA A 197 -15.99 3.56 8.26
CA ALA A 197 -15.51 3.10 6.97
C ALA A 197 -14.19 2.36 7.18
N VAL A 198 -14.16 1.05 6.93
CA VAL A 198 -12.90 0.38 6.62
C VAL A 198 -12.32 1.21 5.48
N PRO A 199 -11.13 1.81 5.61
CA PRO A 199 -10.61 2.69 4.57
C PRO A 199 -10.55 1.89 3.29
N THR A 200 -11.48 2.14 2.36
CA THR A 200 -11.41 1.59 1.02
C THR A 200 -10.10 2.12 0.46
N PRO A 201 -9.13 1.27 0.08
CA PRO A 201 -7.97 1.74 -0.64
C PRO A 201 -8.50 2.47 -1.87
N SER A 202 -8.23 3.76 -1.98
CA SER A 202 -8.64 4.52 -3.15
C SER A 202 -8.10 3.81 -4.39
N LEU A 203 -8.99 3.31 -5.26
CA LEU A 203 -8.65 2.77 -6.58
C LEU A 203 -8.22 3.89 -7.55
N LEU A 204 -8.22 5.13 -7.09
CA LEU A 204 -7.65 6.23 -7.82
C LEU A 204 -6.20 5.88 -8.19
N THR A 205 -5.85 6.10 -9.44
CA THR A 205 -4.50 5.92 -9.99
C THR A 205 -4.20 7.09 -10.91
N ILE A 206 -2.96 7.21 -11.35
CA ILE A 206 -2.56 8.21 -12.35
C ILE A 206 -2.07 7.52 -13.62
N ASP A 207 -2.68 7.87 -14.76
CA ASP A 207 -2.08 7.64 -16.07
C ASP A 207 -1.10 8.79 -16.36
N ARG A 208 0.18 8.48 -16.55
CA ARG A 208 1.20 9.50 -16.89
C ARG A 208 0.96 10.17 -18.24
N ALA A 209 0.08 9.61 -19.08
CA ALA A 209 -0.42 10.15 -20.33
C ALA A 209 0.69 10.76 -21.20
N THR A 210 1.80 10.02 -21.35
CA THR A 210 3.06 10.55 -21.90
C THR A 210 2.93 11.08 -23.33
N LYS A 211 1.97 10.58 -24.10
CA LYS A 211 1.66 11.01 -25.47
C LYS A 211 1.09 12.43 -25.57
N LEU A 212 0.53 12.97 -24.48
CA LEU A 212 -0.01 14.33 -24.43
C LEU A 212 1.05 15.39 -24.18
N ARG A 213 2.23 14.98 -23.68
CA ARG A 213 3.29 15.90 -23.25
C ARG A 213 3.78 16.81 -24.36
N SER A 214 3.82 16.32 -25.60
CA SER A 214 4.25 17.07 -26.77
C SER A 214 3.15 17.93 -27.41
N GLN A 215 1.97 18.06 -26.77
CA GLN A 215 0.80 18.78 -27.31
C GLN A 215 0.50 20.02 -26.45
N PRO A 216 1.20 21.15 -26.68
CA PRO A 216 1.13 22.32 -25.80
C PRO A 216 -0.28 22.92 -25.70
N ASP A 217 -1.04 22.96 -26.80
CA ASP A 217 -2.41 23.50 -26.81
C ASP A 217 -3.37 22.66 -25.96
N VAL A 218 -3.22 21.32 -26.02
CA VAL A 218 -4.00 20.39 -25.18
C VAL A 218 -3.64 20.55 -23.72
N LEU A 219 -2.36 20.70 -23.39
CA LEU A 219 -1.92 20.93 -22.02
C LEU A 219 -2.44 22.27 -21.47
N ALA A 220 -2.43 23.33 -22.27
CA ALA A 220 -2.95 24.64 -21.89
C ALA A 220 -4.45 24.59 -21.58
N GLU A 221 -5.24 23.87 -22.38
CA GLU A 221 -6.66 23.63 -22.10
C GLU A 221 -6.83 22.84 -20.80
N MET A 222 -6.09 21.74 -20.64
CA MET A 222 -6.16 20.88 -19.44
C MET A 222 -5.80 21.63 -18.16
N GLU A 223 -4.84 22.56 -18.21
CA GLU A 223 -4.40 23.35 -17.07
C GLU A 223 -5.57 24.09 -16.41
N THR A 224 -6.54 24.58 -17.18
CA THR A 224 -7.71 25.34 -16.68
C THR A 224 -8.64 24.55 -15.75
N ARG A 225 -8.60 23.21 -15.80
CA ARG A 225 -9.41 22.30 -15.00
C ARG A 225 -8.58 21.33 -14.15
N ALA A 226 -7.29 21.61 -14.01
CA ALA A 226 -6.35 20.72 -13.36
C ALA A 226 -6.30 20.89 -11.83
N LYS A 227 -5.74 19.87 -11.18
CA LYS A 227 -5.21 19.97 -9.81
C LYS A 227 -3.70 20.22 -9.87
N PHE A 228 -3.20 21.04 -8.95
CA PHE A 228 -1.80 21.44 -8.91
C PHE A 228 -1.10 20.98 -7.63
N VAL A 229 -0.03 20.21 -7.79
CA VAL A 229 0.92 19.88 -6.71
C VAL A 229 1.90 21.03 -6.58
N ILE A 230 1.83 21.78 -5.48
CA ILE A 230 2.70 22.93 -5.26
C ILE A 230 3.93 22.53 -4.45
N LEU A 231 5.10 22.83 -5.01
CA LEU A 231 6.39 22.57 -4.42
C LEU A 231 7.19 23.85 -4.21
N ARG A 232 8.09 23.79 -3.24
CA ARG A 232 9.14 24.78 -3.03
C ARG A 232 10.41 24.06 -2.60
N GLY A 233 11.34 23.84 -3.51
CA GLY A 233 12.54 23.06 -3.24
C GLY A 233 12.21 21.59 -2.93
N ASN A 234 12.44 21.18 -1.66
CA ASN A 234 12.10 19.85 -1.13
C ASN A 234 10.80 19.85 -0.32
N GLU A 235 10.06 20.95 -0.33
CA GLU A 235 8.83 21.08 0.45
C GLU A 235 7.61 20.97 -0.46
N VAL A 236 6.56 20.36 0.07
CA VAL A 236 5.24 20.25 -0.56
C VAL A 236 4.23 21.05 0.26
N LEU A 237 3.25 21.63 -0.44
CA LEU A 237 2.14 22.33 0.19
C LEU A 237 1.16 21.33 0.82
N VAL A 238 0.82 21.54 2.08
CA VAL A 238 -0.18 20.80 2.86
C VAL A 238 -1.19 21.77 3.46
N ARG A 239 -2.34 21.23 3.91
CA ARG A 239 -3.31 22.04 4.66
C ARG A 239 -2.70 22.52 5.99
N ALA A 240 -3.00 23.74 6.40
CA ALA A 240 -2.46 24.29 7.65
C ALA A 240 -2.81 23.38 8.84
N GLY A 241 -1.80 23.07 9.66
CA GLY A 241 -1.94 22.16 10.80
C GLY A 241 -1.94 20.67 10.45
N SER A 242 -1.82 20.29 9.17
CA SER A 242 -1.67 18.89 8.74
C SER A 242 -0.25 18.61 8.26
N THR A 243 0.23 17.39 8.48
CA THR A 243 1.47 16.85 7.89
C THR A 243 1.23 15.65 7.00
N THR A 244 -0.03 15.26 6.81
CA THR A 244 -0.47 14.02 6.14
C THR A 244 -1.46 14.29 5.00
N GLU A 245 -1.90 15.54 4.81
CA GLU A 245 -2.85 15.93 3.77
C GLU A 245 -2.24 16.99 2.84
N PRO A 246 -1.76 16.60 1.63
CA PRO A 246 -1.29 17.57 0.65
C PRO A 246 -2.44 18.47 0.19
N ALA A 247 -2.11 19.75 0.01
CA ALA A 247 -3.03 20.75 -0.49
C ALA A 247 -2.81 20.91 -1.99
N PHE A 248 -3.68 20.29 -2.80
CA PHE A 248 -3.74 20.58 -4.22
C PHE A 248 -4.51 21.88 -4.46
N LEU A 249 -3.97 22.74 -5.31
CA LEU A 249 -4.63 23.97 -5.71
C LEU A 249 -5.39 23.74 -7.03
N ASP A 250 -6.37 24.61 -7.30
CA ASP A 250 -7.01 24.73 -8.60
C ASP A 250 -6.24 25.73 -9.49
N TYR A 251 -6.74 25.93 -10.72
CA TYR A 251 -6.12 26.84 -11.67
C TYR A 251 -6.06 28.27 -11.14
N ASP A 252 -7.18 28.84 -10.70
CA ASP A 252 -7.30 30.24 -10.30
C ASP A 252 -6.37 30.56 -9.14
N ARG A 253 -6.37 29.73 -8.08
CA ARG A 253 -5.50 29.94 -6.92
C ARG A 253 -4.03 29.77 -7.31
N THR A 254 -3.70 28.83 -8.18
CA THR A 254 -2.33 28.67 -8.70
C THR A 254 -1.88 29.90 -9.48
N GLN A 255 -2.74 30.52 -10.29
CA GLN A 255 -2.42 31.75 -11.03
C GLN A 255 -2.10 32.94 -10.12
N THR A 256 -2.67 32.98 -8.91
CA THR A 256 -2.40 34.06 -7.93
C THR A 256 -1.07 33.92 -7.18
N LEU A 257 -0.38 32.78 -7.29
CA LEU A 257 0.87 32.54 -6.57
C LEU A 257 1.98 33.49 -7.05
N PRO A 258 2.72 34.15 -6.14
CA PRO A 258 3.76 35.10 -6.50
C PRO A 258 5.06 34.40 -6.92
N GLY A 259 5.82 35.07 -7.80
CA GLY A 259 7.18 34.68 -8.17
C GLY A 259 7.28 33.79 -9.41
N GLU A 260 8.51 33.52 -9.82
CA GLU A 260 8.79 32.63 -10.95
C GLU A 260 8.49 31.18 -10.57
N ARG A 261 7.93 30.43 -11.52
CA ARG A 261 7.53 29.04 -11.33
C ARG A 261 7.82 28.19 -12.56
N ARG A 262 7.96 26.88 -12.34
CA ARG A 262 8.00 25.87 -13.40
C ARG A 262 6.79 24.97 -13.27
N THR A 263 6.07 24.79 -14.37
CA THR A 263 4.90 23.91 -14.43
C THR A 263 5.28 22.64 -15.18
N SER A 264 4.80 21.49 -14.73
CA SER A 264 5.05 20.21 -15.39
C SER A 264 3.85 19.30 -15.34
N PHE A 265 3.51 18.69 -16.46
CA PHE A 265 2.40 17.76 -16.56
C PHE A 265 2.77 16.41 -15.92
N LEU A 266 2.01 16.01 -14.89
CA LEU A 266 2.24 14.76 -14.17
C LEU A 266 1.44 13.61 -14.80
N GLY A 267 0.23 13.90 -15.27
CA GLY A 267 -0.68 12.91 -15.86
C GLY A 267 -2.15 13.24 -15.63
N ILE A 268 -2.99 12.21 -15.71
CA ILE A 268 -4.44 12.27 -15.57
C ILE A 268 -4.88 11.26 -14.52
N LEU A 269 -5.67 11.72 -13.56
CA LEU A 269 -6.28 10.86 -12.55
C LEU A 269 -7.31 9.92 -13.19
N SER A 270 -7.42 8.71 -12.64
CA SER A 270 -8.38 7.71 -13.10
C SER A 270 -9.82 8.00 -12.65
N ASP A 271 -10.09 9.14 -12.03
CA ASP A 271 -11.43 9.57 -11.65
C ASP A 271 -12.36 9.74 -12.87
N GLU A 272 -13.65 9.91 -12.60
CA GLU A 272 -14.67 10.06 -13.64
C GLU A 272 -14.41 11.32 -14.50
N ALA A 273 -13.98 12.40 -13.84
CA ALA A 273 -13.69 13.68 -14.49
C ALA A 273 -12.40 13.67 -15.34
N LYS A 274 -11.58 12.60 -15.26
CA LYS A 274 -10.25 12.54 -15.87
C LYS A 274 -9.46 13.81 -15.56
N THR A 275 -9.33 14.08 -14.27
CA THR A 275 -8.73 15.30 -13.73
C THR A 275 -7.24 15.35 -14.11
N PRO A 276 -6.78 16.35 -14.87
CA PRO A 276 -5.37 16.54 -15.16
C PRO A 276 -4.64 16.99 -13.90
N VAL A 277 -3.38 16.57 -13.76
CA VAL A 277 -2.54 16.98 -12.63
C VAL A 277 -1.24 17.57 -13.14
N PHE A 278 -0.89 18.74 -12.61
CA PHE A 278 0.38 19.41 -12.86
C PHE A 278 1.17 19.60 -11.57
N GLY A 279 2.49 19.51 -11.65
CA GLY A 279 3.40 19.95 -10.61
C GLY A 279 3.80 21.40 -10.88
N VAL A 280 3.78 22.24 -9.86
CA VAL A 280 4.25 23.62 -9.91
C VAL A 280 5.34 23.79 -8.88
N ASP A 281 6.52 24.14 -9.36
CA ASP A 281 7.69 24.36 -8.55
C ASP A 281 7.98 25.86 -8.45
N LEU A 282 7.76 26.42 -7.27
CA LEU A 282 8.03 27.83 -6.96
C LEU A 282 9.52 28.02 -6.77
N LEU A 283 10.12 28.90 -7.59
CA LEU A 283 11.56 29.14 -7.57
C LEU A 283 11.97 30.17 -6.49
N SER A 284 11.01 30.99 -6.03
CA SER A 284 11.19 31.90 -4.92
C SER A 284 10.98 31.20 -3.57
N LYS A 285 11.92 31.37 -2.64
CA LYS A 285 11.81 30.83 -1.28
C LYS A 285 10.74 31.54 -0.44
N ASP A 286 10.46 32.80 -0.75
CA ASP A 286 9.57 33.66 0.05
C ASP A 286 8.16 33.79 -0.55
N ALA A 287 7.78 32.90 -1.48
CA ALA A 287 6.45 32.93 -2.08
C ALA A 287 5.36 32.64 -1.03
N ALA A 288 4.53 33.65 -0.75
CA ALA A 288 3.38 33.52 0.14
C ALA A 288 2.26 32.72 -0.55
N VAL A 289 1.68 31.74 0.17
CA VAL A 289 0.70 30.76 -0.36
C VAL A 289 -0.68 30.82 0.33
N GLY A 290 -0.85 31.76 1.27
CA GLY A 290 -2.02 31.87 2.15
C GLY A 290 -1.75 31.36 3.57
N THR A 291 -2.71 31.54 4.47
CA THR A 291 -2.61 31.11 5.89
C THR A 291 -3.29 29.77 6.17
N ASP A 292 -4.09 29.27 5.22
CA ASP A 292 -4.82 28.00 5.27
C ASP A 292 -3.96 26.79 4.80
N VAL A 293 -2.72 27.05 4.40
CA VAL A 293 -1.77 26.06 3.90
C VAL A 293 -0.38 26.31 4.48
N ALA A 294 0.46 25.28 4.48
CA ALA A 294 1.84 25.35 4.94
C ALA A 294 2.74 24.48 4.05
N PHE A 295 4.03 24.82 3.99
CA PHE A 295 5.03 23.95 3.38
C PHE A 295 5.61 23.01 4.42
N VAL A 296 5.75 21.73 4.07
CA VAL A 296 6.40 20.71 4.88
C VAL A 296 7.41 19.93 4.05
N ASP A 297 8.42 19.38 4.71
CA ASP A 297 9.44 18.55 4.05
C ASP A 297 8.82 17.31 3.41
N THR A 298 8.96 17.19 2.09
CA THR A 298 8.37 16.09 1.32
C THR A 298 8.98 14.74 1.70
N ARG A 299 10.26 14.70 2.07
CA ARG A 299 10.96 13.44 2.42
C ARG A 299 10.34 12.77 3.65
N THR A 300 9.91 13.56 4.63
CA THR A 300 9.29 13.04 5.87
C THR A 300 7.78 12.92 5.78
N SER A 301 7.10 13.79 5.03
CA SER A 301 5.64 13.80 4.93
C SER A 301 5.06 12.90 3.84
N ALA A 302 5.69 12.80 2.66
CA ALA A 302 5.11 12.04 1.54
C ALA A 302 4.82 10.56 1.85
N PRO A 303 5.66 9.83 2.62
CA PRO A 303 5.34 8.47 3.04
C PRO A 303 4.05 8.33 3.88
N LEU A 304 3.58 9.41 4.50
CA LEU A 304 2.36 9.44 5.31
C LEU A 304 1.11 9.82 4.51
N PHE A 305 1.26 10.22 3.24
CA PHE A 305 0.13 10.56 2.38
C PHE A 305 -0.59 9.30 1.88
N SER A 306 -1.78 9.49 1.30
CA SER A 306 -2.41 8.42 0.53
C SER A 306 -1.50 7.96 -0.61
N ARG A 307 -1.68 6.72 -1.09
CA ARG A 307 -0.84 6.14 -2.15
C ARG A 307 -0.71 7.05 -3.38
N VAL A 308 -1.85 7.54 -3.89
CA VAL A 308 -1.89 8.40 -5.08
C VAL A 308 -1.23 9.73 -4.80
N ASP A 309 -1.54 10.34 -3.66
CA ASP A 309 -0.99 11.64 -3.31
C ASP A 309 0.53 11.57 -3.15
N ASN A 310 1.03 10.52 -2.51
CA ASN A 310 2.46 10.23 -2.42
C ASN A 310 3.07 10.08 -3.84
N GLU A 311 2.45 9.32 -4.73
CA GLU A 311 2.94 9.17 -6.12
C GLU A 311 2.99 10.51 -6.86
N LEU A 312 1.94 11.33 -6.76
CA LEU A 312 1.86 12.66 -7.38
C LEU A 312 2.97 13.58 -6.85
N VAL A 313 3.12 13.62 -5.53
CA VAL A 313 4.07 14.50 -4.84
C VAL A 313 5.51 14.08 -5.13
N LEU A 314 5.83 12.79 -5.08
CA LEU A 314 7.18 12.30 -5.42
C LEU A 314 7.49 12.51 -6.92
N HIS A 315 6.51 12.33 -7.81
CA HIS A 315 6.69 12.60 -9.23
C HIS A 315 6.97 14.08 -9.51
N ALA A 316 6.19 14.99 -8.92
CA ALA A 316 6.42 16.43 -9.02
C ALA A 316 7.80 16.80 -8.45
N THR A 317 8.18 16.21 -7.30
CA THR A 317 9.46 16.47 -6.65
C THR A 317 10.63 16.01 -7.52
N ALA A 318 10.54 14.83 -8.13
CA ALA A 318 11.55 14.32 -9.05
C ALA A 318 11.79 15.26 -10.23
N LEU A 319 10.71 15.77 -10.84
CA LEU A 319 10.78 16.71 -11.95
C LEU A 319 11.40 18.04 -11.50
N GLY A 320 10.90 18.65 -10.42
CA GLY A 320 11.43 19.92 -9.91
C GLY A 320 12.92 19.83 -9.54
N GLN A 321 13.33 18.74 -8.88
CA GLN A 321 14.73 18.50 -8.52
C GLN A 321 15.65 18.35 -9.72
N TRP A 322 15.22 17.62 -10.75
CA TRP A 322 15.99 17.48 -11.99
C TRP A 322 16.05 18.80 -12.76
N GLN A 323 14.93 19.52 -12.86
CA GLN A 323 14.84 20.78 -13.59
C GLN A 323 15.77 21.86 -13.02
N ARG A 324 15.92 21.93 -11.69
CA ARG A 324 16.86 22.83 -11.02
C ARG A 324 18.33 22.53 -11.33
N ARG A 325 18.69 21.26 -11.53
CA ARG A 325 20.08 20.81 -11.67
C ARG A 325 20.53 20.65 -13.11
N SER A 326 19.61 20.70 -14.07
CA SER A 326 19.87 20.36 -15.48
C SER A 326 19.60 21.54 -16.42
N GLU A 327 19.78 22.78 -15.97
CA GLU A 327 19.48 23.97 -16.77
C GLU A 327 20.37 24.13 -18.01
N PHE A 328 21.59 23.59 -17.96
CA PHE A 328 22.57 23.68 -19.04
C PHE A 328 22.85 22.30 -19.64
N CYS A 329 23.15 22.28 -20.94
CA CYS A 329 23.50 21.08 -21.69
C CYS A 329 24.86 20.56 -21.21
N PRO A 330 24.97 19.28 -20.80
CA PRO A 330 26.26 18.72 -20.37
C PRO A 330 27.28 18.60 -21.51
N LEU A 331 26.84 18.65 -22.78
CA LEU A 331 27.70 18.55 -23.95
C LEU A 331 28.26 19.90 -24.41
N SER A 332 27.41 20.95 -24.43
CA SER A 332 27.78 22.27 -24.96
C SER A 332 27.90 23.38 -23.92
N GLY A 333 27.40 23.18 -22.70
CA GLY A 333 27.32 24.21 -21.66
C GLY A 333 26.25 25.27 -21.91
N GLU A 334 25.48 25.17 -23.00
CA GLU A 334 24.43 26.14 -23.35
C GLU A 334 23.15 25.92 -22.52
N ARG A 335 22.40 26.99 -22.27
CA ARG A 335 21.12 26.91 -21.55
C ARG A 335 20.10 26.10 -22.37
N THR A 336 19.38 25.22 -21.71
CA THR A 336 18.34 24.36 -22.31
C THR A 336 16.94 24.91 -22.06
N GLU A 337 16.03 24.56 -22.96
CA GLU A 337 14.60 24.85 -22.86
C GLU A 337 13.84 23.61 -22.34
N LEU A 338 12.82 23.83 -21.51
CA LEU A 338 11.90 22.78 -21.09
C LEU A 338 10.88 22.50 -22.21
N ILE A 339 10.72 21.23 -22.55
CA ILE A 339 9.78 20.75 -23.55
C ILE A 339 8.93 19.61 -22.96
N ASP A 340 7.99 19.08 -23.75
CA ASP A 340 7.18 17.91 -23.41
C ASP A 340 6.51 18.04 -22.03
N GLY A 341 5.78 19.14 -21.84
CA GLY A 341 5.09 19.43 -20.58
C GLY A 341 6.03 19.50 -19.37
N GLY A 342 7.28 19.94 -19.56
CA GLY A 342 8.29 20.05 -18.50
C GLY A 342 9.02 18.76 -18.16
N THR A 343 8.84 17.68 -18.94
CA THR A 343 9.43 16.37 -18.64
C THR A 343 10.66 16.02 -19.48
N ALA A 344 11.07 16.92 -20.36
CA ALA A 344 12.32 16.84 -21.10
C ALA A 344 12.92 18.23 -21.31
N ARG A 345 14.22 18.28 -21.61
CA ARG A 345 14.96 19.49 -21.94
C ARG A 345 15.61 19.36 -23.31
N ARG A 346 15.69 20.47 -24.05
CA ARG A 346 16.35 20.55 -25.35
C ARG A 346 17.37 21.68 -25.36
N SER A 347 18.57 21.37 -25.82
CA SER A 347 19.62 22.38 -26.06
C SER A 347 19.46 23.06 -27.42
N PRO A 348 20.10 24.22 -27.66
CA PRO A 348 20.08 24.88 -28.97
C PRO A 348 20.60 24.01 -30.12
N SER A 349 21.54 23.09 -29.84
CA SER A 349 22.06 22.11 -30.80
C SER A 349 21.12 20.92 -31.06
N GLY A 350 19.99 20.84 -30.35
CA GLY A 350 19.00 19.78 -30.49
C GLY A 350 19.20 18.57 -29.57
N ALA A 351 20.26 18.52 -28.76
CA ALA A 351 20.46 17.44 -27.79
C ALA A 351 19.37 17.45 -26.72
N LEU A 352 18.83 16.26 -26.41
CA LEU A 352 17.74 16.04 -25.46
C LEU A 352 18.27 15.52 -24.11
N SER A 353 17.57 15.88 -23.03
CA SER A 353 17.80 15.36 -21.69
C SER A 353 16.48 15.07 -20.99
N TRP A 354 16.47 14.04 -20.14
CA TRP A 354 15.32 13.59 -19.37
C TRP A 354 15.68 13.49 -17.87
N PRO A 355 14.68 13.44 -16.97
CA PRO A 355 14.90 13.20 -15.56
C PRO A 355 15.80 11.99 -15.31
N ARG A 356 16.90 12.23 -14.60
CA ARG A 356 17.84 11.18 -14.19
C ARG A 356 17.31 10.46 -12.95
N GLN A 357 17.50 9.14 -12.89
CA GLN A 357 17.28 8.34 -11.70
C GLN A 357 18.56 7.58 -11.36
N ASP A 358 19.09 7.80 -10.17
CA ASP A 358 20.30 7.12 -9.70
C ASP A 358 19.89 5.81 -8.99
N PRO A 359 20.25 4.63 -9.51
CA PRO A 359 19.88 3.37 -8.89
C PRO A 359 20.58 3.22 -7.53
N SER A 360 19.80 2.91 -6.50
CA SER A 360 20.32 2.62 -5.17
C SER A 360 19.67 1.34 -4.67
N MET A 361 20.50 0.43 -4.16
CA MET A 361 20.02 -0.78 -3.53
C MET A 361 19.69 -0.49 -2.06
N ILE A 362 18.70 -1.18 -1.50
CA ILE A 362 18.38 -1.16 -0.08
C ILE A 362 18.04 -2.57 0.38
N ALA A 363 18.68 -3.07 1.43
CA ALA A 363 18.63 -4.48 1.75
C ALA A 363 18.36 -4.76 3.23
N VAL A 364 17.33 -5.56 3.51
CA VAL A 364 17.21 -6.21 4.82
C VAL A 364 18.11 -7.45 4.85
N VAL A 365 19.13 -7.40 5.70
CA VAL A 365 20.08 -8.50 5.90
C VAL A 365 19.70 -9.24 7.18
N SER A 366 19.24 -10.48 7.06
CA SER A 366 18.84 -11.33 8.19
C SER A 366 19.88 -12.39 8.51
N SER A 367 19.91 -12.87 9.75
CA SER A 367 20.71 -14.03 10.10
C SER A 367 20.23 -15.26 9.33
N ARG A 368 21.11 -16.25 9.10
CA ARG A 368 20.75 -17.50 8.42
C ARG A 368 19.58 -18.25 9.07
N CYS A 369 19.43 -18.14 10.39
CA CYS A 369 18.30 -18.72 11.12
C CYS A 369 17.03 -17.85 11.07
N GLY A 370 17.10 -16.62 10.57
CA GLY A 370 15.96 -15.72 10.46
C GLY A 370 15.57 -14.98 11.75
N GLU A 371 16.22 -15.27 12.87
CA GLU A 371 15.87 -14.71 14.19
C GLU A 371 16.39 -13.28 14.43
N LYS A 372 17.45 -12.87 13.70
CA LYS A 372 18.04 -11.53 13.84
C LYS A 372 18.07 -10.78 12.52
N VAL A 373 18.05 -9.46 12.60
CA VAL A 373 18.21 -8.55 11.47
C VAL A 373 19.31 -7.53 11.76
N LEU A 374 20.15 -7.27 10.77
CA LEU A 374 21.16 -6.23 10.83
C LEU A 374 20.51 -4.88 10.51
N LEU A 375 20.60 -3.94 11.43
CA LEU A 375 20.16 -2.56 11.24
C LEU A 375 21.28 -1.60 11.64
N ALA A 376 21.37 -0.49 10.91
CA ALA A 376 22.42 0.51 11.08
C ALA A 376 21.83 1.93 11.17
N ARG A 377 22.60 2.83 11.76
CA ARG A 377 22.25 4.23 11.96
C ARG A 377 23.35 5.12 11.42
N SER A 378 23.00 5.96 10.46
CA SER A 378 23.87 7.04 9.98
C SER A 378 23.80 8.31 10.84
N PRO A 379 24.81 9.20 10.78
CA PRO A 379 24.90 10.41 11.59
C PRO A 379 23.70 11.35 11.48
N ARG A 380 23.03 11.36 10.32
CA ARG A 380 21.88 12.22 10.03
C ARG A 380 20.59 11.82 10.75
N HIS A 381 20.50 10.59 11.27
CA HIS A 381 19.29 10.08 11.91
C HIS A 381 19.25 10.40 13.41
N PRO A 382 18.06 10.57 14.00
CA PRO A 382 17.94 10.80 15.45
C PRO A 382 18.49 9.61 16.27
N PRO A 383 18.78 9.79 17.57
CA PRO A 383 19.21 8.71 18.44
C PRO A 383 18.28 7.49 18.38
N LYS A 384 18.85 6.29 18.50
CA LYS A 384 18.15 4.99 18.43
C LYS A 384 17.45 4.66 17.11
N PHE A 385 17.36 5.57 16.14
CA PHE A 385 16.81 5.26 14.81
C PHE A 385 17.78 4.42 13.98
N HIS A 386 17.43 3.15 13.77
CA HIS A 386 18.18 2.20 12.95
C HIS A 386 17.33 1.75 11.75
N THR A 387 17.97 1.62 10.60
CA THR A 387 17.34 1.23 9.34
C THR A 387 18.18 0.18 8.62
N VAL A 388 17.64 -0.33 7.52
CA VAL A 388 18.32 -1.29 6.65
C VAL A 388 19.45 -0.60 5.87
N LEU A 389 20.43 -1.37 5.39
CA LEU A 389 21.58 -0.85 4.65
C LEU A 389 21.18 -0.42 3.25
N ALA A 390 21.79 0.66 2.74
CA ALA A 390 21.45 1.19 1.43
C ALA A 390 22.57 2.04 0.84
N GLY A 391 22.90 1.77 -0.41
CA GLY A 391 23.93 2.52 -1.14
C GLY A 391 23.69 2.54 -2.64
N PHE A 392 24.53 3.28 -3.35
CA PHE A 392 24.40 3.44 -4.80
C PHE A 392 24.90 2.19 -5.53
N VAL A 393 24.32 1.92 -6.70
CA VAL A 393 24.86 0.88 -7.59
C VAL A 393 25.94 1.50 -8.48
N GLU A 394 27.13 0.91 -8.45
CA GLU A 394 28.28 1.41 -9.21
C GLU A 394 28.18 1.10 -10.71
N ALA A 395 28.97 1.82 -11.51
CA ALA A 395 28.96 1.66 -12.96
C ALA A 395 29.39 0.24 -13.37
N GLY A 396 28.49 -0.50 -14.03
CA GLY A 396 28.73 -1.89 -14.45
C GLY A 396 28.47 -2.93 -13.35
N GLU A 397 27.98 -2.51 -12.19
CA GLU A 397 27.66 -3.38 -11.06
C GLU A 397 26.21 -3.93 -11.16
N THR A 398 26.00 -5.17 -10.72
CA THR A 398 24.64 -5.71 -10.54
C THR A 398 24.11 -5.33 -9.16
N TYR A 399 22.79 -5.21 -9.01
CA TYR A 399 22.18 -4.92 -7.70
C TYR A 399 22.59 -5.93 -6.62
N GLU A 400 22.68 -7.22 -6.95
CA GLU A 400 23.09 -8.26 -6.01
C GLU A 400 24.55 -8.12 -5.57
N THR A 401 25.41 -7.61 -6.44
CA THR A 401 26.81 -7.32 -6.10
C THR A 401 26.89 -6.08 -5.23
N ALA A 402 26.13 -5.04 -5.55
CA ALA A 402 26.01 -3.84 -4.72
C ALA A 402 25.52 -4.17 -3.31
N VAL A 403 24.51 -5.05 -3.16
CA VAL A 403 24.03 -5.56 -1.86
C VAL A 403 25.17 -6.11 -1.01
N LYS A 404 26.05 -6.90 -1.60
CA LYS A 404 27.20 -7.49 -0.88
C LYS A 404 28.26 -6.45 -0.56
N ARG A 405 28.58 -5.58 -1.52
CA ARG A 405 29.62 -4.56 -1.39
C ARG A 405 29.26 -3.58 -0.26
N GLU A 406 28.10 -2.94 -0.34
CA GLU A 406 27.65 -1.97 0.67
C GLU A 406 27.52 -2.61 2.05
N ALA A 407 26.99 -3.84 2.15
CA ALA A 407 26.91 -4.53 3.44
C ALA A 407 28.28 -4.78 4.06
N PHE A 408 29.27 -5.10 3.23
CA PHE A 408 30.64 -5.30 3.66
C PHE A 408 31.35 -3.98 3.99
N GLU A 409 31.20 -2.95 3.17
CA GLU A 409 31.80 -1.61 3.36
C GLU A 409 31.26 -0.95 4.64
N GLU A 410 29.94 -0.89 4.81
CA GLU A 410 29.31 -0.19 5.93
C GLU A 410 29.47 -0.91 7.28
N THR A 411 29.50 -2.26 7.27
CA THR A 411 29.37 -3.06 8.50
C THR A 411 30.34 -4.24 8.66
N GLY A 412 31.16 -4.53 7.65
CA GLY A 412 32.04 -5.70 7.62
C GLY A 412 31.31 -7.04 7.40
N VAL A 413 30.00 -7.02 7.18
CA VAL A 413 29.18 -8.24 7.07
C VAL A 413 29.21 -8.81 5.66
N LEU A 414 29.66 -10.06 5.54
CA LEU A 414 29.64 -10.82 4.29
C LEU A 414 28.26 -11.46 4.07
N VAL A 415 27.54 -10.95 3.07
CA VAL A 415 26.27 -11.51 2.61
C VAL A 415 26.51 -12.84 1.87
N ASP A 416 25.67 -13.84 2.15
CA ASP A 416 25.75 -15.17 1.56
C ASP A 416 25.53 -15.13 0.03
N GLU A 417 26.32 -15.93 -0.68
CA GLU A 417 26.22 -16.09 -2.13
C GLU A 417 24.81 -16.48 -2.60
N GLY A 418 24.27 -15.73 -3.57
CA GLY A 418 22.95 -15.98 -4.15
C GLY A 418 21.76 -15.71 -3.21
N SER A 419 21.98 -15.17 -2.00
CA SER A 419 20.92 -14.90 -1.03
C SER A 419 20.12 -13.62 -1.30
N ALA A 420 20.70 -12.66 -2.02
CA ALA A 420 20.01 -11.43 -2.41
C ALA A 420 18.79 -11.75 -3.29
N LYS A 421 17.60 -11.31 -2.86
CA LYS A 421 16.32 -11.48 -3.57
C LYS A 421 15.56 -10.16 -3.61
N TYR A 422 15.16 -9.76 -4.81
CA TYR A 422 14.32 -8.58 -5.03
C TYR A 422 12.97 -8.69 -4.32
N VAL A 423 12.50 -7.57 -3.76
CA VAL A 423 11.22 -7.45 -3.06
C VAL A 423 10.32 -6.40 -3.71
N GLY A 424 10.88 -5.26 -4.10
CA GLY A 424 10.11 -4.12 -4.60
C GLY A 424 11.00 -2.92 -4.89
N SER A 425 10.39 -1.82 -5.33
CA SER A 425 11.09 -0.56 -5.53
C SER A 425 10.27 0.62 -5.02
N GLN A 426 10.94 1.74 -4.76
CA GLN A 426 10.31 3.01 -4.39
C GLN A 426 11.09 4.18 -5.00
N PRO A 427 10.42 5.13 -5.69
CA PRO A 427 11.07 6.36 -6.11
C PRO A 427 11.47 7.19 -4.88
N TRP A 428 12.70 7.71 -4.86
CA TRP A 428 13.23 8.50 -3.75
C TRP A 428 13.94 9.75 -4.26
N PRO A 429 13.18 10.79 -4.66
CA PRO A 429 13.68 11.97 -5.36
C PRO A 429 14.37 12.98 -4.44
N PHE A 430 15.28 12.50 -3.58
CA PHE A 430 15.99 13.31 -2.61
C PHE A 430 17.50 13.02 -2.65
N PRO A 431 18.20 13.35 -3.75
CA PRO A 431 17.72 14.23 -4.82
C PRO A 431 17.10 13.53 -6.05
N GLN A 432 17.47 12.28 -6.37
CA GLN A 432 16.96 11.58 -7.57
C GLN A 432 17.18 10.06 -7.55
N SER A 433 17.16 9.43 -6.37
CA SER A 433 17.41 7.98 -6.28
C SER A 433 16.19 7.16 -6.68
N SER A 434 16.42 5.95 -7.19
CA SER A 434 15.43 4.88 -7.30
C SER A 434 15.84 3.75 -6.38
N MET A 435 15.09 3.55 -5.29
CA MET A 435 15.41 2.57 -4.26
C MET A 435 14.92 1.19 -4.70
N ILE A 436 15.83 0.23 -4.81
CA ILE A 436 15.55 -1.14 -5.21
C ILE A 436 15.77 -2.06 -4.00
N GLY A 437 14.67 -2.63 -3.49
CA GLY A 437 14.62 -3.36 -2.24
C GLY A 437 14.97 -4.83 -2.37
N PHE A 438 15.86 -5.32 -1.50
CA PHE A 438 16.30 -6.71 -1.43
C PHE A 438 16.15 -7.30 -0.02
N THR A 439 15.98 -8.62 0.06
CA THR A 439 16.33 -9.40 1.26
C THR A 439 17.62 -10.16 1.00
N ALA A 440 18.48 -10.29 2.01
CA ALA A 440 19.68 -11.12 1.94
C ALA A 440 19.93 -11.84 3.28
N THR A 441 20.81 -12.84 3.29
CA THR A 441 21.21 -13.54 4.51
C THR A 441 22.70 -13.40 4.77
N ALA A 442 23.09 -13.37 6.05
CA ALA A 442 24.49 -13.37 6.45
C ALA A 442 24.71 -14.09 7.80
N ASP A 443 25.98 -14.30 8.14
CA ASP A 443 26.38 -14.85 9.44
C ASP A 443 26.35 -13.78 10.53
N ALA A 444 25.37 -13.89 11.44
CA ALA A 444 25.20 -12.94 12.54
C ALA A 444 26.26 -13.07 13.65
N THR A 445 27.18 -14.03 13.56
CA THR A 445 28.34 -14.13 14.45
C THR A 445 29.54 -13.31 13.97
N THR A 446 29.49 -12.79 12.73
CA THR A 446 30.53 -11.93 12.17
C THR A 446 30.67 -10.65 13.02
N PRO A 447 31.87 -10.32 13.52
CA PRO A 447 32.09 -9.05 14.20
C PRO A 447 31.79 -7.88 13.26
N LEU A 448 31.03 -6.90 13.75
CA LEU A 448 30.75 -5.69 12.99
C LEU A 448 31.98 -4.78 12.96
N VAL A 449 32.34 -4.31 11.76
CA VAL A 449 33.39 -3.31 11.54
C VAL A 449 32.73 -2.16 10.80
N LEU A 450 32.50 -1.06 11.49
CA LEU A 450 31.71 0.05 10.95
C LEU A 450 32.60 1.03 10.20
N GLU A 451 32.10 1.52 9.07
CA GLU A 451 32.64 2.70 8.43
C GLU A 451 32.17 3.95 9.20
N GLU A 452 33.06 4.54 10.00
CA GLU A 452 32.71 5.59 10.96
C GLU A 452 32.20 6.89 10.32
N GLU A 453 32.51 7.14 9.04
CA GLU A 453 31.99 8.30 8.30
C GLU A 453 30.52 8.13 7.90
N GLU A 454 30.08 6.89 7.67
CA GLU A 454 28.73 6.60 7.20
C GLU A 454 27.80 6.10 8.30
N ILE A 455 28.31 5.27 9.22
CA ILE A 455 27.55 4.54 10.23
C ILE A 455 28.08 4.84 11.63
N VAL A 456 27.20 5.39 12.47
CA VAL A 456 27.50 5.67 13.89
C VAL A 456 27.27 4.45 14.77
N SER A 457 26.29 3.62 14.42
CA SER A 457 26.01 2.38 15.15
C SER A 457 25.32 1.36 14.25
N ALA A 458 25.66 0.08 14.41
CA ALA A 458 24.90 -1.02 13.82
C ALA A 458 24.82 -2.19 14.80
N GLY A 459 23.82 -3.04 14.61
CA GLY A 459 23.59 -4.17 15.49
C GLY A 459 22.71 -5.23 14.84
N TRP A 460 22.85 -6.46 15.34
CA TRP A 460 21.94 -7.56 15.08
C TRP A 460 20.81 -7.53 16.12
N PHE A 461 19.60 -7.20 15.68
CA PHE A 461 18.42 -7.08 16.53
C PHE A 461 17.52 -8.31 16.41
N ASP A 462 17.04 -8.81 17.54
CA ASP A 462 16.08 -9.90 17.63
C ASP A 462 14.68 -9.46 17.19
N ARG A 463 13.86 -10.43 16.75
CA ARG A 463 12.49 -10.17 16.26
C ARG A 463 11.65 -9.37 17.25
N ASP A 464 11.72 -9.70 18.54
CA ASP A 464 10.92 -9.04 19.58
C ASP A 464 11.26 -7.55 19.73
N GLN A 465 12.54 -7.19 19.63
CA GLN A 465 13.01 -5.80 19.69
C GLN A 465 12.43 -5.00 18.52
N VAL A 466 12.51 -5.57 17.31
CA VAL A 466 12.00 -4.95 16.08
C VAL A 466 10.47 -4.90 16.09
N MET A 467 9.79 -5.92 16.61
CA MET A 467 8.32 -5.93 16.78
C MET A 467 7.85 -4.86 17.77
N ARG A 468 8.61 -4.59 18.84
CA ARG A 468 8.32 -3.48 19.76
C ARG A 468 8.50 -2.12 19.07
N ALA A 469 9.61 -1.94 18.35
CA ALA A 469 9.86 -0.72 17.56
C ALA A 469 8.81 -0.50 16.46
N ALA A 470 8.29 -1.57 15.87
CA ALA A 470 7.26 -1.52 14.82
C ALA A 470 5.91 -0.97 15.30
N LYS A 471 5.64 -0.99 16.62
CA LYS A 471 4.42 -0.42 17.22
C LYS A 471 4.47 1.11 17.34
N VAL A 472 5.64 1.73 17.17
CA VAL A 472 5.77 3.19 17.20
C VAL A 472 5.16 3.78 15.93
N GLU A 473 4.19 4.67 16.10
CA GLU A 473 3.49 5.33 15.01
C GLU A 473 4.15 6.67 14.63
N GLY A 474 3.83 7.16 13.42
CA GLY A 474 4.31 8.45 12.90
C GLY A 474 5.68 8.41 12.25
N ALA A 475 6.12 9.57 11.74
CA ALA A 475 7.42 9.72 11.06
C ALA A 475 8.58 9.73 12.07
N THR A 476 9.00 8.55 12.52
CA THR A 476 10.12 8.33 13.46
C THR A 476 11.47 8.92 13.02
N MET A 477 11.62 9.31 11.75
CA MET A 477 12.78 10.08 11.26
C MET A 477 12.77 11.54 11.74
N GLN A 478 11.61 12.08 12.15
CA GLN A 478 11.49 13.43 12.68
C GLN A 478 11.95 13.45 14.14
N PRO A 479 12.86 14.37 14.53
CA PRO A 479 13.38 14.42 15.90
C PRO A 479 12.31 14.53 16.99
N ALA A 480 11.23 15.29 16.74
CA ALA A 480 10.13 15.45 17.69
C ALA A 480 9.35 14.15 17.92
N VAL A 481 9.07 13.39 16.85
CA VAL A 481 8.38 12.10 16.93
C VAL A 481 9.26 11.06 17.62
N ALA A 482 10.55 11.02 17.26
CA ALA A 482 11.52 10.14 17.89
C ALA A 482 11.68 10.43 19.39
N ALA A 483 11.79 11.71 19.78
CA ALA A 483 11.91 12.12 21.17
C ALA A 483 10.68 11.72 21.98
N LYS A 484 9.47 11.98 21.45
CA LYS A 484 8.22 11.59 22.10
C LYS A 484 8.12 10.06 22.28
N ALA A 485 8.46 9.28 21.25
CA ALA A 485 8.43 7.82 21.36
C ALA A 485 9.37 7.28 22.45
N LEU A 486 10.52 7.92 22.65
CA LEU A 486 11.47 7.56 23.71
C LEU A 486 11.06 8.10 25.09
N GLU A 487 10.25 9.15 25.16
CA GLU A 487 9.62 9.62 26.40
C GLU A 487 8.49 8.67 26.83
N ASP A 488 7.66 8.25 25.88
CA ASP A 488 6.55 7.32 26.08
C ASP A 488 7.04 5.90 26.45
N ASP A 489 8.16 5.46 25.88
CA ASP A 489 8.82 4.17 26.19
C ASP A 489 10.35 4.33 26.32
N PRO A 490 10.86 4.67 27.52
CA PRO A 490 12.30 4.85 27.75
C PRO A 490 13.14 3.58 27.49
N ASP A 491 12.53 2.41 27.62
CA ASP A 491 13.16 1.10 27.45
C ASP A 491 13.23 0.67 25.97
N LEU A 492 12.70 1.47 25.05
CA LEU A 492 12.76 1.17 23.62
C LEU A 492 14.22 1.09 23.14
N GLU A 493 14.64 -0.05 22.62
CA GLU A 493 16.04 -0.29 22.23
C GLU A 493 16.40 0.38 20.89
N LEU A 494 15.43 0.45 19.98
CA LEU A 494 15.57 1.05 18.67
C LEU A 494 14.26 1.67 18.18
N LEU A 495 14.38 2.68 17.33
CA LEU A 495 13.34 3.16 16.45
C LEU A 495 13.64 2.65 15.04
N ILE A 496 12.59 2.38 14.26
CA ILE A 496 12.72 1.94 12.86
C ILE A 496 11.95 2.89 11.94
N PRO A 497 12.17 2.85 10.61
CA PRO A 497 11.47 3.72 9.67
C PRO A 497 9.93 3.62 9.75
N PRO A 498 9.22 4.71 9.42
CA PRO A 498 7.76 4.72 9.44
C PRO A 498 7.17 3.81 8.37
N GLN A 499 5.88 3.50 8.48
CA GLN A 499 5.15 2.88 7.38
C GLN A 499 5.16 3.82 6.14
N GLY A 500 5.00 3.22 4.95
CA GLY A 500 5.02 3.96 3.67
C GLY A 500 6.40 4.13 3.03
N VAL A 501 7.49 3.72 3.69
CA VAL A 501 8.83 3.63 3.06
C VAL A 501 9.28 2.19 2.82
N ILE A 502 10.09 1.97 1.78
CA ILE A 502 10.58 0.65 1.38
C ILE A 502 11.43 -0.01 2.47
N ALA A 503 12.19 0.78 3.23
CA ALA A 503 12.95 0.28 4.37
C ALA A 503 12.04 -0.45 5.38
N ARG A 504 10.90 0.15 5.72
CA ARG A 504 9.91 -0.46 6.61
C ARG A 504 9.23 -1.66 5.98
N LYS A 505 8.87 -1.59 4.69
CA LYS A 505 8.32 -2.74 3.94
C LYS A 505 9.26 -3.95 3.97
N LEU A 506 10.57 -3.74 3.85
CA LEU A 506 11.57 -4.81 3.92
C LEU A 506 11.65 -5.42 5.32
N ILE A 507 11.66 -4.59 6.37
CA ILE A 507 11.64 -5.05 7.76
C ILE A 507 10.36 -5.86 8.04
N ASP A 508 9.20 -5.35 7.65
CA ASP A 508 7.91 -6.05 7.82
C ASP A 508 7.87 -7.36 7.02
N THR A 509 8.48 -7.40 5.83
CA THR A 509 8.62 -8.62 5.03
C THR A 509 9.47 -9.68 5.75
N TRP A 510 10.52 -9.27 6.45
CA TRP A 510 11.32 -10.17 7.29
C TRP A 510 10.52 -10.63 8.52
N LEU A 511 9.81 -9.71 9.20
CA LEU A 511 8.95 -10.02 10.34
C LEU A 511 7.81 -11.01 10.01
N ALA A 512 7.33 -11.01 8.75
CA ALA A 512 6.30 -11.92 8.29
C ALA A 512 6.78 -13.34 7.95
N LYS A 513 8.09 -13.54 7.73
CA LYS A 513 8.66 -14.89 7.48
C LYS A 513 8.66 -15.69 8.78
N LYS A 514 8.08 -16.89 8.75
CA LYS A 514 8.02 -17.83 9.87
C LYS A 514 9.27 -18.67 9.98
#